data_AF-A0A7V2SJ33-F1
#
_entry.id   AF-A0A7V2SJ33-F1
#
_cell.length_a   1.000
_cell.length_b   1.000
_cell.length_c   1.000
_cell.angle_alpha   90.00
_cell.angle_beta   90.00
_cell.angle_gamma   90.00
#
_symmetry.space_group_name_H-M   'P 1'
#
loop_
_entity.id
_entity.type
_entity.pdbx_description
1 polymer ?
#
loop_
_entity_poly.entity_id
_entity_poly.type
_entity_poly.pdbx_seq_one_letter_code
_entity_poly.pdbx_strand_id
1 'polypeptide(L)'
;MVVGEATRWDHFGLNGYRRDTTPKLSKIKGVINFADFRSCGTYTAHSVPCMFSIYDRSHYKRDKAEWTENVVDVLAHTGRVDLIWRDNNSDPKGVMKRLGYVDFMNPKNNPVCDSECRDEGMLQNLEGLLDRNTSRDKLLVLHQMGSHGPEYYKRYTKAFLRYKPVCRSNELGSCTQDEVVNAYDNTVLHTDSFLDDAIKLLKRYEKKYQVALVYVADHGESLGEKGV
;
A
#
# COMPACT_ATOMS: atom_id res chain seq x y z
N MET A 1 -0.53 -8.48 -3.99
CA MET A 1 -0.55 -7.92 -2.62
C MET A 1 -0.22 -6.44 -2.73
N VAL A 2 -0.99 -5.60 -2.05
CA VAL A 2 -0.66 -4.18 -1.87
C VAL A 2 -0.24 -3.99 -0.42
N VAL A 3 1.01 -3.54 -0.22
CA VAL A 3 1.51 -3.11 1.08
C VAL A 3 1.15 -1.62 1.19
N GLY A 4 0.12 -1.33 1.98
CA GLY A 4 -0.36 0.01 2.29
C GLY A 4 0.58 0.75 3.24
N GLU A 5 0.44 2.08 3.28
CA GLU A 5 1.27 2.97 4.08
C GLU A 5 0.37 3.93 4.88
N ALA A 6 0.54 3.95 6.19
CA ALA A 6 -0.08 4.87 7.15
C ALA A 6 -1.63 4.99 7.12
N THR A 7 -2.35 4.08 6.44
CA THR A 7 -3.81 4.10 6.39
C THR A 7 -4.41 3.52 7.67
N ARG A 8 -5.20 4.33 8.39
CA ARG A 8 -5.87 3.97 9.64
C ARG A 8 -7.18 3.25 9.37
N TRP A 9 -7.46 2.26 10.21
CA TRP A 9 -8.70 1.48 10.15
C TRP A 9 -9.95 2.35 10.37
N ASP A 10 -9.92 3.33 11.28
CA ASP A 10 -11.07 4.14 11.67
C ASP A 10 -11.42 5.26 10.67
N HIS A 11 -10.57 5.48 9.66
CA HIS A 11 -10.80 6.39 8.53
C HIS A 11 -11.08 5.66 7.21
N PHE A 12 -11.12 4.33 7.23
CA PHE A 12 -11.39 3.50 6.06
C PHE A 12 -12.90 3.27 5.92
N GLY A 13 -13.52 3.78 4.85
CA GLY A 13 -14.98 3.80 4.71
C GLY A 13 -15.67 2.44 4.85
N LEU A 14 -15.04 1.36 4.39
CA LEU A 14 -15.53 -0.01 4.56
C LEU A 14 -15.68 -0.47 6.03
N ASN A 15 -15.00 0.19 6.97
CA ASN A 15 -15.12 -0.04 8.41
C ASN A 15 -16.26 0.76 9.06
N GLY A 16 -17.08 1.48 8.28
CA GLY A 16 -18.18 2.29 8.81
C GLY A 16 -17.76 3.70 9.23
N TYR A 17 -16.62 4.19 8.75
CA TYR A 17 -16.24 5.59 8.95
C TYR A 17 -17.33 6.53 8.41
N ARG A 18 -17.56 7.65 9.13
CA ARG A 18 -18.65 8.59 8.83
C ARG A 18 -18.56 9.26 7.45
N ARG A 19 -17.37 9.26 6.83
CA ARG A 19 -17.12 9.80 5.49
C ARG A 19 -16.90 8.66 4.51
N ASP A 20 -17.42 8.80 3.31
CA ASP A 20 -17.21 7.83 2.22
C ASP A 20 -15.82 8.01 1.60
N THR A 21 -14.81 7.47 2.29
CA THR A 21 -13.39 7.44 1.87
C THR A 21 -13.05 6.24 1.01
N THR A 22 -13.95 5.27 0.87
CA THR A 22 -13.79 4.08 0.00
C THR A 22 -14.98 3.88 -0.97
N PRO A 23 -15.34 4.91 -1.77
CA PRO A 23 -16.53 4.90 -2.62
C PRO A 23 -16.46 3.91 -3.79
N LYS A 24 -15.26 3.50 -4.21
CA LYS A 24 -15.09 2.53 -5.30
C LYS A 24 -15.12 1.12 -4.76
N LEU A 25 -14.32 0.83 -3.73
CA LEU A 25 -14.26 -0.51 -3.13
C LEU A 25 -15.62 -0.97 -2.59
N SER A 26 -16.42 -0.06 -2.02
CA SER A 26 -17.77 -0.37 -1.51
C SER A 26 -18.75 -0.85 -2.59
N LYS A 27 -18.46 -0.61 -3.87
CA LYS A 27 -19.29 -1.03 -5.01
C LYS A 27 -18.82 -2.34 -5.64
N ILE A 28 -17.66 -2.85 -5.24
CA ILE A 28 -17.10 -4.07 -5.81
C ILE A 28 -17.69 -5.28 -5.08
N LYS A 29 -18.39 -6.15 -5.82
CA LYS A 29 -18.87 -7.43 -5.28
C LYS A 29 -17.70 -8.34 -4.91
N GLY A 30 -17.80 -8.99 -3.76
CA GLY A 30 -16.79 -9.95 -3.30
C GLY A 30 -15.62 -9.35 -2.51
N VAL A 31 -15.65 -8.04 -2.21
CA VAL A 31 -14.70 -7.45 -1.26
C VAL A 31 -15.01 -7.95 0.14
N ILE A 32 -14.01 -8.54 0.79
CA ILE A 32 -14.05 -8.93 2.19
C ILE A 32 -13.23 -7.90 2.97
N ASN A 33 -13.85 -7.30 3.98
CA ASN A 33 -13.24 -6.30 4.83
C ASN A 33 -13.01 -6.86 6.23
N PHE A 34 -11.81 -6.68 6.78
CA PHE A 34 -11.42 -7.10 8.12
C PHE A 34 -11.31 -5.87 9.03
N ALA A 35 -12.37 -5.59 9.80
CA ALA A 35 -12.45 -4.36 10.59
C ALA A 35 -11.61 -4.38 11.89
N ASP A 36 -11.32 -5.56 12.44
CA ASP A 36 -10.43 -5.72 13.59
C ASP A 36 -9.10 -6.33 13.13
N PHE A 37 -8.21 -5.47 12.66
CA PHE A 37 -6.86 -5.83 12.24
C PHE A 37 -5.84 -4.88 12.85
N ARG A 38 -4.69 -5.40 13.28
CA ARG A 38 -3.65 -4.63 13.96
C ARG A 38 -2.29 -4.89 13.34
N SER A 39 -1.53 -3.82 13.15
CA SER A 39 -0.17 -3.89 12.64
C SER A 39 0.80 -4.54 13.63
N CYS A 40 1.95 -4.96 13.10
CA CYS A 40 3.06 -5.44 13.91
C CYS A 40 3.74 -4.31 14.70
N GLY A 41 3.94 -3.15 14.06
CA GLY A 41 4.47 -1.94 14.68
C GLY A 41 3.79 -0.67 14.18
N THR A 42 4.45 0.47 14.37
CA THR A 42 3.91 1.81 14.06
C THR A 42 4.77 2.58 13.07
N TYR A 43 5.67 1.89 12.35
CA TYR A 43 6.53 2.49 11.33
C TYR A 43 6.98 1.43 10.32
N THR A 44 7.13 1.84 9.06
CA THR A 44 7.43 0.98 7.90
C THR A 44 8.62 0.04 8.13
N ALA A 45 9.73 0.56 8.66
CA ALA A 45 10.97 -0.21 8.87
C ALA A 45 10.85 -1.35 9.90
N HIS A 46 9.78 -1.40 10.68
CA HIS A 46 9.48 -2.52 11.58
C HIS A 46 8.31 -3.36 11.06
N SER A 47 7.23 -2.71 10.62
CA SER A 47 6.02 -3.41 10.19
C SER A 47 6.26 -4.23 8.92
N VAL A 48 6.89 -3.65 7.89
CA VAL A 48 7.06 -4.34 6.60
C VAL A 48 7.82 -5.66 6.76
N PRO A 49 9.03 -5.73 7.36
CA PRO A 49 9.71 -7.01 7.47
C PRO A 49 9.01 -7.99 8.41
N CYS A 50 8.27 -7.50 9.42
CA CYS A 50 7.45 -8.35 10.28
C CYS A 50 6.29 -9.01 9.52
N MET A 51 5.61 -8.29 8.63
CA MET A 51 4.48 -8.83 7.83
C MET A 51 4.88 -10.03 6.96
N PHE A 52 6.13 -10.09 6.51
CA PHE A 52 6.65 -11.18 5.69
C PHE A 52 7.45 -12.22 6.50
N SER A 53 7.63 -11.99 7.81
CA SER A 53 8.41 -12.84 8.69
C SER A 53 7.67 -14.13 9.06
N ILE A 54 8.43 -15.13 9.49
CA ILE A 54 7.87 -16.33 10.14
C ILE A 54 7.44 -16.04 11.59
N TYR A 55 7.93 -14.95 12.19
CA TYR A 55 7.68 -14.61 13.58
C TYR A 55 6.36 -13.85 13.72
N ASP A 56 5.59 -14.20 14.74
CA ASP A 56 4.48 -13.37 15.18
C ASP A 56 4.97 -12.04 15.79
N ARG A 57 4.02 -11.12 16.03
CA ARG A 57 4.31 -9.78 16.59
C ARG A 57 5.06 -9.84 17.92
N SER A 58 4.77 -10.81 18.78
CA SER A 58 5.42 -10.91 20.11
C SER A 58 6.86 -11.41 20.06
N HIS A 59 7.23 -12.15 19.02
CA HIS A 59 8.54 -12.76 18.86
C HIS A 59 9.40 -12.09 17.78
N TYR A 60 8.82 -11.19 16.98
CA TYR A 60 9.55 -10.48 15.94
C TYR A 60 10.64 -9.57 16.53
N LYS A 61 11.86 -9.75 16.04
CA LYS A 61 13.01 -8.88 16.28
C LYS A 61 13.69 -8.61 14.95
N ARG A 62 13.88 -7.34 14.60
CA ARG A 62 14.42 -6.93 13.30
C ARG A 62 15.74 -7.62 12.97
N ASP A 63 16.69 -7.57 13.91
CA ASP A 63 18.02 -8.16 13.71
C ASP A 63 17.95 -9.67 13.46
N LYS A 64 17.02 -10.37 14.11
CA LYS A 64 16.79 -11.81 13.86
C LYS A 64 16.14 -12.05 12.50
N ALA A 65 15.15 -11.23 12.14
CA ALA A 65 14.41 -11.37 10.90
C ALA A 65 15.29 -11.11 9.66
N GLU A 66 16.28 -10.23 9.75
CA GLU A 66 17.21 -9.97 8.64
C GLU A 66 18.00 -11.21 8.21
N TRP A 67 18.36 -12.07 9.16
CA TRP A 67 19.08 -13.32 8.93
C TRP A 67 18.18 -14.55 8.76
N THR A 68 16.85 -14.38 8.79
CA THR A 68 15.89 -15.47 8.60
C THR A 68 15.30 -15.38 7.19
N GLU A 69 15.07 -16.53 6.55
CA GLU A 69 14.24 -16.57 5.35
C GLU A 69 12.83 -16.11 5.67
N ASN A 70 12.29 -15.25 4.83
CA ASN A 70 10.94 -14.75 4.92
C ASN A 70 10.06 -15.45 3.86
N VAL A 71 8.76 -15.15 3.85
CA VAL A 71 7.83 -15.83 2.94
C VAL A 71 8.17 -15.63 1.45
N VAL A 72 8.75 -14.50 1.04
CA VAL A 72 9.12 -14.28 -0.37
C VAL A 72 10.32 -15.13 -0.78
N ASP A 73 11.27 -15.37 0.13
CA ASP A 73 12.40 -16.28 -0.12
C ASP A 73 11.90 -17.72 -0.30
N VAL A 74 11.03 -18.17 0.61
CA VAL A 74 10.44 -19.52 0.56
C VAL A 74 9.68 -19.73 -0.74
N LEU A 75 8.87 -18.76 -1.17
CA LEU A 75 8.15 -18.82 -2.44
C LEU A 75 9.10 -18.87 -3.65
N ALA A 76 10.16 -18.07 -3.64
CA ALA A 76 11.16 -18.06 -4.70
C ALA A 76 11.90 -19.41 -4.80
N HIS A 77 12.26 -20.02 -3.66
CA HIS A 77 12.94 -21.32 -3.60
C HIS A 77 12.12 -22.48 -4.19
N THR A 78 10.79 -22.35 -4.27
CA THR A 78 9.97 -23.36 -4.94
C THR A 78 10.25 -23.46 -6.44
N GLY A 79 10.76 -22.40 -7.07
CA GLY A 79 10.90 -22.28 -8.53
C GLY A 79 9.57 -22.24 -9.30
N ARG A 80 8.44 -22.13 -8.59
CA ARG A 80 7.07 -22.17 -9.15
C ARG A 80 6.35 -20.83 -9.12
N VAL A 81 6.89 -19.84 -8.41
CA VAL A 81 6.29 -18.51 -8.27
C VAL A 81 7.18 -17.47 -8.94
N ASP A 82 6.65 -16.79 -9.95
CA ASP A 82 7.25 -15.58 -10.48
C ASP A 82 6.89 -14.41 -9.54
N LEU A 83 7.88 -13.93 -8.78
CA LEU A 83 7.70 -12.89 -7.77
C LEU A 83 8.29 -11.56 -8.23
N ILE A 84 7.50 -10.49 -8.13
CA ILE A 84 7.94 -9.13 -8.38
C ILE A 84 7.46 -8.21 -7.27
N TRP A 85 8.38 -7.34 -6.85
CA TRP A 85 8.09 -6.23 -5.95
C TRP A 85 8.32 -4.90 -6.70
N ARG A 86 7.29 -4.05 -6.73
CA ARG A 86 7.38 -2.66 -7.20
C ARG A 86 7.20 -1.75 -6.00
N ASP A 87 8.09 -0.78 -5.85
CA ASP A 87 8.15 0.06 -4.66
C ASP A 87 8.02 1.54 -5.02
N ASN A 88 6.95 2.18 -4.58
CA ASN A 88 6.75 3.63 -4.66
C ASN A 88 6.72 4.26 -3.26
N ASN A 89 7.24 3.57 -2.24
CA ASN A 89 7.23 4.06 -0.86
C ASN A 89 8.62 4.55 -0.45
N SER A 90 9.58 3.62 -0.39
CA SER A 90 10.95 3.90 0.03
C SER A 90 11.88 2.75 -0.36
N ASP A 91 11.62 1.55 0.16
CA ASP A 91 12.18 0.26 -0.26
C ASP A 91 11.44 -0.89 0.46
N PRO A 92 11.71 -2.17 0.13
CA PRO A 92 11.09 -3.33 0.78
C PRO A 92 11.58 -3.62 2.21
N LYS A 93 12.36 -2.72 2.83
CA LYS A 93 12.90 -2.83 4.20
C LYS A 93 13.70 -4.11 4.46
N GLY A 94 14.38 -4.60 3.44
CA GLY A 94 15.19 -5.83 3.51
C GLY A 94 14.42 -7.12 3.21
N VAL A 95 13.09 -7.09 3.03
CA VAL A 95 12.29 -8.27 2.65
C VAL A 95 12.79 -8.85 1.32
N MET A 96 13.12 -7.99 0.35
CA MET A 96 13.59 -8.37 -0.98
C MET A 96 15.11 -8.41 -1.12
N LYS A 97 15.89 -8.41 -0.02
CA LYS A 97 17.37 -8.29 -0.05
C LYS A 97 18.05 -9.35 -0.93
N ARG A 98 17.47 -10.55 -1.03
CA ARG A 98 18.00 -11.69 -1.79
C ARG A 98 17.49 -11.80 -3.24
N LEU A 99 16.41 -11.10 -3.57
CA LEU A 99 15.68 -11.25 -4.84
C LEU A 99 15.65 -9.98 -5.69
N GLY A 100 15.88 -8.81 -5.09
CA GLY A 100 15.80 -7.51 -5.74
C GLY A 100 14.36 -7.00 -5.91
N TYR A 101 14.21 -5.70 -6.19
CA TYR A 101 12.92 -5.06 -6.44
C TYR A 101 13.06 -4.01 -7.54
N VAL A 102 11.93 -3.50 -8.03
CA VAL A 102 11.92 -2.39 -8.99
C VAL A 102 11.48 -1.12 -8.28
N ASP A 103 12.35 -0.12 -8.29
CA ASP A 103 12.08 1.21 -7.75
C ASP A 103 11.15 2.00 -8.69
N PHE A 104 9.99 2.40 -8.19
CA PHE A 104 8.95 3.19 -8.86
C PHE A 104 8.83 4.62 -8.29
N MET A 105 9.73 5.05 -7.41
CA MET A 105 9.79 6.43 -6.90
C MET A 105 10.42 7.41 -7.88
N ASN A 106 10.76 6.96 -9.09
CA ASN A 106 11.45 7.76 -10.09
C ASN A 106 10.79 7.65 -11.48
N PRO A 107 10.91 8.70 -12.32
CA PRO A 107 10.23 8.77 -13.62
C PRO A 107 10.81 7.81 -14.67
N LYS A 108 11.94 7.15 -14.41
CA LYS A 108 12.50 6.16 -15.35
C LYS A 108 11.62 4.92 -15.42
N ASN A 109 11.05 4.50 -14.28
CA ASN A 109 10.20 3.31 -14.20
C ASN A 109 8.72 3.66 -14.02
N ASN A 110 8.42 4.79 -13.39
CA ASN A 110 7.06 5.23 -13.11
C ASN A 110 6.63 6.33 -14.10
N PRO A 111 5.68 6.07 -15.02
CA PRO A 111 5.25 7.06 -16.00
C PRO A 111 4.27 8.10 -15.43
N VAL A 112 3.82 7.92 -14.18
CA VAL A 112 2.87 8.79 -13.50
C VAL A 112 3.60 9.56 -12.42
N CYS A 113 4.51 10.45 -12.82
CA CYS A 113 5.22 11.33 -11.90
C CYS A 113 4.96 12.79 -12.22
N ASP A 114 4.62 13.56 -11.19
CA ASP A 114 4.57 15.02 -11.23
C ASP A 114 5.70 15.62 -10.37
N SER A 115 5.35 16.41 -9.36
CA SER A 115 6.18 16.64 -8.19
C SER A 115 6.54 15.36 -7.40
N GLU A 116 5.71 14.32 -7.49
CA GLU A 116 5.90 13.00 -6.88
C GLU A 116 5.36 11.90 -7.80
N CYS A 117 5.97 10.72 -7.73
CA CYS A 117 5.51 9.54 -8.44
C CYS A 117 4.28 8.92 -7.77
N ARG A 118 3.28 8.53 -8.58
CA ARG A 118 1.99 8.02 -8.10
C ARG A 118 1.95 6.50 -8.11
N ASP A 119 1.16 5.95 -7.18
CA ASP A 119 1.04 4.51 -6.97
C ASP A 119 0.49 3.80 -8.21
N GLU A 120 -0.40 4.44 -8.97
CA GLU A 120 -0.94 3.94 -10.24
C GLU A 120 0.13 3.64 -11.29
N GLY A 121 1.28 4.32 -11.20
CA GLY A 121 2.43 4.02 -12.03
C GLY A 121 2.92 2.58 -11.91
N MET A 122 2.81 2.00 -10.71
CA MET A 122 3.16 0.60 -10.47
C MET A 122 2.25 -0.40 -11.19
N LEU A 123 1.11 0.03 -11.75
CA LEU A 123 0.22 -0.82 -12.55
C LEU A 123 0.53 -0.80 -14.05
N GLN A 124 1.46 0.04 -14.49
CA GLN A 124 1.81 0.21 -15.91
C GLN A 124 2.85 -0.82 -16.37
N ASN A 125 2.86 -1.16 -17.66
CA ASN A 125 3.86 -2.06 -18.25
C ASN A 125 3.94 -3.41 -17.49
N LEU A 126 2.80 -4.00 -17.18
CA LEU A 126 2.68 -5.32 -16.54
C LEU A 126 2.35 -6.44 -17.53
N GLU A 127 1.94 -6.08 -18.75
CA GLU A 127 1.61 -6.97 -19.87
C GLU A 127 2.74 -7.97 -20.09
N GLY A 128 3.98 -7.46 -20.24
CA GLY A 128 5.16 -8.30 -20.45
C GLY A 128 5.48 -9.26 -19.30
N LEU A 129 4.90 -9.09 -18.11
CA LEU A 129 5.04 -9.99 -16.97
C LEU A 129 3.85 -10.97 -16.86
N LEU A 130 2.64 -10.44 -16.92
CA LEU A 130 1.40 -11.17 -16.66
C LEU A 130 0.98 -12.00 -17.89
N ASP A 131 1.31 -11.53 -19.09
CA ASP A 131 0.96 -12.18 -20.36
C ASP A 131 1.91 -13.32 -20.69
N ARG A 132 3.13 -13.35 -20.13
CA ARG A 132 4.07 -14.47 -20.29
C ARG A 132 3.33 -15.77 -19.99
N ASN A 133 3.31 -16.67 -20.97
CA ASN A 133 2.64 -17.95 -20.84
C ASN A 133 3.54 -18.91 -20.07
N THR A 134 3.52 -18.77 -18.74
CA THR A 134 4.20 -19.68 -17.83
C THR A 134 3.17 -20.51 -17.08
N SER A 135 3.49 -21.76 -16.76
CA SER A 135 2.71 -22.59 -15.83
C SER A 135 2.93 -22.21 -14.36
N ARG A 136 3.55 -21.04 -14.11
CA ARG A 136 3.96 -20.57 -12.79
C ARG A 136 2.93 -19.65 -12.19
N ASP A 137 2.78 -19.76 -10.88
CA ASP A 137 2.01 -18.80 -10.10
C ASP A 137 2.72 -17.45 -10.09
N LYS A 138 1.99 -16.37 -9.78
CA LYS A 138 2.53 -15.01 -9.80
C LYS A 138 2.21 -14.29 -8.50
N LEU A 139 3.24 -13.72 -7.89
CA LEU A 139 3.08 -12.80 -6.76
C LEU A 139 3.61 -11.43 -7.15
N LEU A 140 2.69 -10.49 -7.38
CA LEU A 140 2.99 -9.08 -7.53
C LEU A 140 2.76 -8.36 -6.20
N VAL A 141 3.82 -7.79 -5.64
CA VAL A 141 3.78 -6.90 -4.48
C VAL A 141 3.90 -5.46 -4.96
N LEU A 142 2.96 -4.62 -4.54
CA LEU A 142 2.92 -3.19 -4.83
C LEU A 142 3.03 -2.47 -3.48
N HIS A 143 4.17 -1.82 -3.21
CA HIS A 143 4.39 -1.08 -1.97
C HIS A 143 4.16 0.40 -2.23
N GLN A 144 3.03 0.90 -1.73
CA GLN A 144 2.49 2.21 -2.10
C GLN A 144 2.98 3.32 -1.17
N MET A 145 3.00 4.56 -1.66
CA MET A 145 3.20 5.76 -0.84
C MET A 145 1.99 6.03 0.06
N GLY A 146 0.78 5.72 -0.41
CA GLY A 146 -0.43 5.72 0.42
C GLY A 146 -0.67 7.02 1.19
N SER A 147 -0.84 6.91 2.50
CA SER A 147 -1.18 8.02 3.38
C SER A 147 0.04 8.64 4.08
N HIS A 148 1.26 8.42 3.59
CA HIS A 148 2.48 8.88 4.27
C HIS A 148 2.48 10.39 4.54
N GLY A 149 2.65 10.75 5.82
CA GLY A 149 2.74 12.13 6.31
C GLY A 149 4.15 12.73 6.22
N PRO A 150 4.38 13.91 6.82
CA PRO A 150 3.35 14.82 7.34
C PRO A 150 2.62 15.58 6.22
N GLU A 151 3.15 15.59 5.00
CA GLU A 151 2.60 16.40 3.90
C GLU A 151 1.47 15.69 3.13
N TYR A 152 0.38 15.30 3.80
CA TYR A 152 -0.73 14.52 3.21
C TYR A 152 -1.28 15.13 1.91
N TYR A 153 -1.30 16.46 1.81
CA TYR A 153 -1.77 17.18 0.62
C TYR A 153 -1.01 16.87 -0.67
N LYS A 154 0.19 16.30 -0.57
CA LYS A 154 0.99 15.87 -1.71
C LYS A 154 0.66 14.45 -2.17
N ARG A 155 0.00 13.62 -1.35
CA ARG A 155 -0.27 12.19 -1.62
C ARG A 155 -1.38 11.93 -2.63
N TYR A 156 -2.10 12.97 -3.06
CA TYR A 156 -3.21 12.83 -3.99
C TYR A 156 -3.28 13.92 -5.03
N THR A 157 -3.89 13.60 -6.17
CA THR A 157 -4.11 14.57 -7.25
C THR A 157 -5.34 15.43 -6.98
N LYS A 158 -5.52 16.54 -7.70
CA LYS A 158 -6.68 17.42 -7.57
C LYS A 158 -8.03 16.71 -7.73
N ALA A 159 -8.08 15.59 -8.45
CA ALA A 159 -9.27 14.78 -8.64
C ALA A 159 -9.80 14.15 -7.32
N PHE A 160 -8.92 13.97 -6.33
CA PHE A 160 -9.25 13.39 -5.03
C PHE A 160 -9.38 14.45 -3.92
N LEU A 161 -9.26 15.74 -4.24
CA LEU A 161 -9.46 16.84 -3.30
C LEU A 161 -10.96 17.05 -3.01
N ARG A 162 -11.57 16.11 -2.28
CA ARG A 162 -13.00 16.11 -1.92
C ARG A 162 -13.27 16.87 -0.63
N TYR A 163 -12.53 16.55 0.43
CA TYR A 163 -12.69 17.18 1.75
C TYR A 163 -11.82 18.43 1.84
N LYS A 164 -12.41 19.55 2.27
CA LYS A 164 -11.79 20.89 2.31
C LYS A 164 -12.27 21.67 3.54
N PRO A 165 -11.49 22.65 4.05
CA PRO A 165 -10.12 23.01 3.65
C PRO A 165 -9.10 21.91 4.03
N VAL A 166 -7.88 21.98 3.49
CA VAL A 166 -6.82 20.97 3.74
C VAL A 166 -5.56 21.63 4.29
N CYS A 167 -4.87 20.93 5.19
CA CYS A 167 -3.56 21.36 5.69
C CYS A 167 -2.53 21.28 4.56
N ARG A 168 -1.86 22.38 4.25
CA ARG A 168 -0.80 22.47 3.23
C ARG A 168 0.55 22.84 3.84
N SER A 169 0.87 22.19 4.95
CA SER A 169 2.10 22.38 5.73
C SER A 169 2.69 21.01 6.07
N ASN A 170 4.01 20.96 6.27
CA ASN A 170 4.70 19.84 6.91
C ASN A 170 4.68 19.96 8.45
N GLU A 171 4.35 21.13 8.98
CA GLU A 171 4.17 21.37 10.42
C GLU A 171 2.68 21.20 10.77
N LEU A 172 2.23 19.96 10.99
CA LEU A 172 0.81 19.66 11.22
C LEU A 172 0.18 20.43 12.39
N GLY A 173 0.97 20.77 13.42
CA GLY A 173 0.51 21.59 14.55
C GLY A 173 0.16 23.04 14.20
N SER A 174 0.53 23.52 13.01
CA SER A 174 0.12 24.83 12.50
C SER A 174 -1.27 24.82 11.85
N CYS A 175 -1.84 23.64 11.61
CA CYS A 175 -3.14 23.44 10.98
C CYS A 175 -4.21 23.07 12.02
N THR A 176 -5.47 23.30 11.69
CA THR A 176 -6.57 22.75 12.49
C THR A 176 -6.65 21.23 12.31
N GLN A 177 -7.16 20.53 13.32
CA GLN A 177 -7.35 19.07 13.24
C GLN A 177 -8.22 18.67 12.03
N ASP A 178 -9.27 19.45 11.73
CA ASP A 178 -10.13 19.21 10.57
C ASP A 178 -9.37 19.36 9.25
N GLU A 179 -8.46 20.33 9.13
CA GLU A 179 -7.62 20.49 7.94
C GLU A 179 -6.66 19.31 7.73
N VAL A 180 -6.11 18.78 8.82
CA VAL A 180 -5.25 17.57 8.80
C VAL A 180 -6.08 16.36 8.38
N VAL A 181 -7.21 16.13 9.04
CA VAL A 181 -8.13 15.01 8.75
C VAL A 181 -8.67 15.09 7.32
N ASN A 182 -8.99 16.29 6.81
CA ASN A 182 -9.44 16.48 5.44
C ASN A 182 -8.33 16.13 4.43
N ALA A 183 -7.09 16.57 4.67
CA ALA A 183 -5.96 16.21 3.82
C ALA A 183 -5.73 14.68 3.85
N TYR A 184 -5.77 14.09 5.05
CA TYR A 184 -5.62 12.65 5.26
C TYR A 184 -6.71 11.83 4.55
N ASP A 185 -7.99 12.15 4.72
CA ASP A 185 -9.12 11.43 4.11
C ASP A 185 -9.07 11.47 2.57
N ASN A 186 -8.51 12.54 1.99
CA ASN A 186 -8.27 12.61 0.55
C ASN A 186 -7.16 11.64 0.08
N THR A 187 -6.19 11.31 0.94
CA THR A 187 -5.20 10.23 0.65
C THR A 187 -5.86 8.86 0.60
N VAL A 188 -6.84 8.61 1.49
CA VAL A 188 -7.59 7.35 1.54
C VAL A 188 -8.46 7.20 0.29
N LEU A 189 -9.08 8.28 -0.19
CA LEU A 189 -9.79 8.30 -1.47
C LEU A 189 -8.90 7.95 -2.66
N HIS A 190 -7.64 8.38 -2.64
CA HIS A 190 -6.68 8.04 -3.68
C HIS A 190 -6.29 6.56 -3.60
N THR A 191 -6.04 6.05 -2.39
CA THR A 191 -5.80 4.62 -2.15
C THR A 191 -6.98 3.76 -2.60
N ASP A 192 -8.22 4.16 -2.32
CA ASP A 192 -9.45 3.50 -2.83
C ASP A 192 -9.45 3.40 -4.36
N SER A 193 -9.02 4.46 -5.05
CA SER A 193 -8.87 4.45 -6.51
C SER A 193 -7.80 3.50 -7.00
N PHE A 194 -6.62 3.55 -6.42
CA PHE A 194 -5.51 2.69 -6.79
C PHE A 194 -5.87 1.21 -6.60
N LEU A 195 -6.53 0.86 -5.48
CA LEU A 195 -6.99 -0.51 -5.22
C LEU A 195 -8.08 -0.96 -6.20
N ASP A 196 -9.03 -0.10 -6.55
CA ASP A 196 -10.02 -0.37 -7.60
C ASP A 196 -9.35 -0.64 -8.96
N ASP A 197 -8.34 0.14 -9.34
CA ASP A 197 -7.63 -0.06 -10.60
C ASP A 197 -6.75 -1.32 -10.58
N ALA A 198 -6.15 -1.68 -9.45
CA ALA A 198 -5.47 -2.96 -9.27
C ALA A 198 -6.43 -4.15 -9.37
N ILE A 199 -7.64 -4.06 -8.81
CA ILE A 199 -8.68 -5.08 -8.95
C ILE A 199 -9.12 -5.21 -10.42
N LYS A 200 -9.34 -4.10 -11.13
CA LYS A 200 -9.69 -4.11 -12.56
C LYS A 200 -8.59 -4.75 -13.40
N LEU A 201 -7.34 -4.44 -13.12
CA LEU A 201 -6.19 -5.09 -13.77
C LEU A 201 -6.28 -6.61 -13.60
N LEU A 202 -6.44 -7.10 -12.37
CA LEU A 202 -6.52 -8.54 -12.09
C LEU A 202 -7.70 -9.21 -12.79
N LYS A 203 -8.87 -8.55 -12.85
CA LYS A 203 -10.05 -9.08 -13.56
C LYS A 203 -9.79 -9.33 -15.05
N ARG A 204 -8.89 -8.57 -15.71
CA ARG A 204 -8.50 -8.86 -17.11
C ARG A 204 -7.85 -10.23 -17.27
N TYR A 205 -7.33 -10.80 -16.19
CA TYR A 205 -6.60 -12.05 -16.15
C TYR A 205 -7.39 -13.22 -15.56
N GLU A 206 -8.64 -13.02 -15.13
CA GLU A 206 -9.44 -14.03 -14.42
C GLU A 206 -9.74 -15.30 -15.25
N LYS A 207 -9.68 -15.21 -16.58
CA LYS A 207 -9.83 -16.37 -17.47
C LYS A 207 -8.59 -17.26 -17.53
N LYS A 208 -7.42 -16.71 -17.18
CA LYS A 208 -6.12 -17.39 -17.26
C LYS A 208 -5.62 -17.82 -15.87
N TYR A 209 -5.91 -17.03 -14.83
CA TYR A 209 -5.46 -17.30 -13.46
C TYR A 209 -6.62 -17.19 -12.48
N GLN A 210 -6.51 -17.88 -11.35
CA GLN A 210 -7.28 -17.57 -10.16
C GLN A 210 -6.65 -16.34 -9.51
N VAL A 211 -7.36 -15.21 -9.55
CA VAL A 211 -6.83 -13.92 -9.12
C VAL A 211 -7.32 -13.54 -7.74
N ALA A 212 -6.43 -12.98 -6.93
CA ALA A 212 -6.75 -12.44 -5.61
C ALA A 212 -5.95 -11.16 -5.35
N LEU A 213 -6.55 -10.21 -4.65
CA LEU A 213 -5.89 -9.03 -4.12
C LEU A 213 -6.01 -9.02 -2.61
N VAL A 214 -4.87 -8.82 -1.94
CA VAL A 214 -4.79 -8.59 -0.50
C VAL A 214 -4.17 -7.20 -0.32
N TYR A 215 -4.83 -6.34 0.45
CA TYR A 215 -4.35 -5.03 0.86
C TYR A 215 -4.25 -5.00 2.38
N VAL A 216 -3.10 -4.56 2.90
CA VAL A 216 -2.87 -4.37 4.33
C VAL A 216 -1.96 -3.16 4.50
N ALA A 217 -2.38 -2.17 5.29
CA ALA A 217 -1.53 -1.07 5.70
C ALA A 217 -0.51 -1.54 6.74
N ASP A 218 0.73 -1.06 6.62
CA ASP A 218 1.82 -1.41 7.51
C ASP A 218 1.62 -0.86 8.95
N HIS A 219 1.00 0.31 9.09
CA HIS A 219 0.54 0.91 10.35
C HIS A 219 -0.58 1.94 10.13
N GLY A 220 -1.14 2.42 11.25
CA GLY A 220 -2.01 3.61 11.28
C GLY A 220 -1.21 4.90 11.47
N GLU A 221 -1.86 5.98 11.87
CA GLU A 221 -1.26 7.33 11.94
C GLU A 221 -1.91 8.11 13.09
N SER A 222 -1.19 9.06 13.71
CA SER A 222 -1.80 10.02 14.64
C SER A 222 -2.14 11.31 13.88
N LEU A 223 -3.32 11.88 14.13
CA LEU A 223 -3.86 13.02 13.36
C LEU A 223 -4.13 14.25 14.25
N GLY A 224 -3.38 14.38 15.35
CA GLY A 224 -3.49 15.47 16.32
C GLY A 224 -4.20 15.08 17.62
N GLU A 225 -4.65 13.83 17.78
CA GLU A 225 -5.31 13.40 19.01
C GLU A 225 -4.35 13.54 20.20
N LYS A 226 -4.74 14.35 21.20
CA LYS A 226 -3.92 14.66 22.38
C LYS A 226 -2.57 15.33 22.05
N GLY A 227 -2.48 16.02 20.90
CA GLY A 227 -1.27 16.72 20.47
C GLY A 227 -0.22 15.81 19.84
N VAL A 228 -0.61 14.62 19.38
CA VAL A 228 0.23 13.64 18.67
C VAL A 228 -0.29 13.46 17.26
#